data_AF-A0A3S0Y6G2-F1
#
_entry.id   AF-A0A3S0Y6G2-F1
#
_cell.length_a   1.000
_cell.length_b   1.000
_cell.length_c   1.000
_cell.angle_alpha   90.00
_cell.angle_beta   90.00
_cell.angle_gamma   90.00
#
_symmetry.space_group_name_H-M   'P 1'
#
loop_
_entity.id
_entity.type
_entity.pdbx_description
1 polymer ?
#
loop_
_entity_poly.entity_id
_entity_poly.type
_entity_poly.pdbx_seq_one_letter_code
_entity_poly.pdbx_strand_id
1 'polypeptide(L)'
;MVKPSEPVLHEEPRNQRAAVIPLKHEESFLEWLRNRGRLISRGTEEYYDYDDEEEEELSSIMSNTTYDYEEQETEELDLEE
;
A
#
# COMPACT_ATOMS: atom_id res chain seq x y z
N MET A 1 37.65 -17.35 -29.44
CA MET A 1 36.34 -18.01 -29.25
C MET A 1 35.40 -17.02 -28.59
N VAL A 2 34.37 -16.57 -29.31
CA VAL A 2 33.35 -15.65 -28.78
C VAL A 2 32.36 -16.47 -27.99
N LYS A 3 32.11 -16.13 -26.72
CA LYS A 3 31.06 -16.76 -25.92
C LYS A 3 29.71 -16.40 -26.56
N PRO A 4 28.85 -17.37 -26.91
CA PRO A 4 27.52 -17.04 -27.39
C PRO A 4 26.78 -16.25 -26.30
N SER A 5 26.16 -15.16 -26.70
CA SER A 5 25.32 -14.30 -25.84
C SER A 5 24.25 -15.15 -25.16
N GLU A 6 24.13 -15.02 -23.84
CA GLU A 6 23.06 -15.65 -23.07
C GLU A 6 21.70 -15.21 -23.65
N PRO A 7 20.79 -16.14 -23.94
CA PRO A 7 19.48 -15.79 -24.45
C PRO A 7 18.72 -14.97 -23.41
N VAL A 8 18.15 -13.83 -23.83
CA VAL A 8 17.38 -12.92 -22.96
C VAL A 8 16.09 -13.58 -22.43
N LEU A 9 15.65 -14.68 -23.04
CA LEU A 9 14.46 -15.42 -22.68
C LEU A 9 14.83 -16.86 -22.26
N HIS A 10 14.36 -17.28 -21.09
CA HIS A 10 14.52 -18.63 -20.57
C HIS A 10 13.17 -19.35 -20.58
N GLU A 11 13.19 -20.64 -20.90
CA GLU A 11 12.01 -21.51 -20.83
C GLU A 11 11.91 -22.12 -19.43
N GLU A 12 10.74 -22.03 -18.80
CA GLU A 12 10.49 -22.57 -17.46
C GLU A 12 9.55 -23.79 -17.51
N PRO A 13 9.87 -24.89 -16.79
CA PRO A 13 9.09 -26.12 -16.83
C PRO A 13 7.71 -25.98 -16.16
N ARG A 14 6.63 -26.26 -16.91
CA ARG A 14 5.23 -26.11 -16.46
C ARG A 14 4.82 -27.03 -15.31
N ASN A 15 5.46 -28.19 -15.18
CA ASN A 15 5.12 -29.22 -14.19
C ASN A 15 6.03 -29.18 -12.95
N GLN A 16 6.90 -28.17 -12.85
CA GLN A 16 7.79 -27.99 -11.72
C GLN A 16 7.30 -26.83 -10.86
N ARG A 17 7.51 -26.93 -9.55
CA ARG A 17 7.25 -25.81 -8.64
C ARG A 17 8.22 -24.67 -8.98
N ALA A 18 7.69 -23.45 -8.99
CA ALA A 18 8.48 -22.24 -9.18
C ALA A 18 9.63 -22.19 -8.15
N ALA A 19 10.77 -21.67 -8.57
CA ALA A 19 11.87 -21.41 -7.65
C ALA A 19 11.40 -20.42 -6.57
N VAL A 20 11.69 -20.74 -5.31
CA VAL A 20 11.39 -19.82 -4.20
C VAL A 20 12.36 -18.65 -4.30
N ILE A 21 11.82 -17.45 -4.51
CA ILE A 21 12.63 -16.23 -4.43
C ILE A 21 13.08 -16.10 -2.97
N PRO A 22 14.39 -16.15 -2.68
CA PRO A 22 14.85 -16.00 -1.31
C PRO A 22 14.47 -14.59 -0.83
N LEU A 23 13.97 -14.51 0.40
CA LEU A 23 13.78 -13.23 1.07
C LEU A 23 15.14 -12.55 1.15
N LYS A 24 15.39 -11.62 0.25
CA LYS A 24 16.50 -10.71 0.38
C LYS A 24 16.15 -9.87 1.60
N HIS A 25 16.84 -10.10 2.71
CA HIS A 25 16.95 -9.11 3.78
C HIS A 25 17.76 -7.94 3.23
N GLU A 26 17.17 -7.21 2.29
CA GLU A 26 17.61 -5.88 1.94
C GLU A 26 17.41 -5.05 3.21
N GLU A 27 18.35 -4.15 3.50
CA GLU A 27 18.29 -3.26 4.66
C GLU A 27 16.84 -2.77 4.84
N SER A 28 16.31 -2.84 6.06
CA SER A 28 14.96 -2.34 6.37
C SER A 28 14.77 -0.99 5.69
N PHE A 29 13.61 -0.74 5.09
CA PHE A 29 13.35 0.52 4.39
C PHE A 29 13.67 1.75 5.29
N LEU A 30 13.44 1.63 6.60
CA LEU A 30 13.82 2.65 7.58
C LEU A 30 15.34 2.82 7.73
N GLU A 31 16.08 1.72 7.71
CA GLU A 31 17.54 1.68 7.71
C GLU A 31 18.10 2.31 6.43
N TRP A 32 17.54 1.97 5.28
CA TRP A 32 17.89 2.57 3.99
C TRP A 32 17.63 4.08 3.97
N LEU A 33 16.46 4.51 4.47
CA LEU A 33 16.13 5.93 4.60
C LEU A 33 17.11 6.65 5.52
N ARG A 34 17.50 6.04 6.64
CA ARG A 34 18.50 6.58 7.56
C ARG A 34 19.87 6.69 6.89
N ASN A 35 20.34 5.64 6.22
CA ASN A 35 21.63 5.60 5.52
C ASN A 35 21.72 6.61 4.38
N ARG A 36 20.59 6.90 3.71
CA ARG A 36 20.48 7.93 2.67
C ARG A 36 20.29 9.35 3.21
N GLY A 37 20.17 9.53 4.52
CA GLY A 37 19.84 10.82 5.12
C GLY A 37 18.44 11.34 4.74
N ARG A 38 17.54 10.44 4.33
CA ARG A 38 16.16 10.76 3.92
C ARG A 38 15.14 10.56 5.03
N LEU A 39 15.54 9.99 6.17
CA LEU A 39 14.68 9.88 7.34
C LEU A 39 14.65 11.22 8.09
N ILE A 40 13.59 12.00 7.87
CA ILE A 40 13.39 13.32 8.49
C ILE A 40 12.44 13.18 9.67
N SER A 41 12.84 13.68 10.84
CA SER A 41 11.97 13.77 12.02
C SER A 41 10.82 14.74 11.73
N ARG A 42 9.60 14.37 12.11
CA ARG A 42 8.50 15.35 12.14
C ARG A 42 8.88 16.47 13.11
N GLY A 43 8.67 17.72 12.69
CA GLY A 43 8.77 18.86 13.61
C GLY A 43 7.70 18.74 14.70
N THR A 44 7.80 19.57 15.74
CA THR A 44 6.66 19.81 16.63
C THR A 44 5.47 20.18 15.75
N GLU A 45 4.43 19.35 15.77
CA GLU A 45 3.15 19.67 15.18
C GLU A 45 2.75 21.01 15.80
N GLU A 46 2.74 22.07 15.00
CA GLU A 46 2.02 23.27 15.40
C GLU A 46 0.60 22.77 15.59
N TYR A 47 0.15 22.77 16.84
CA TYR A 47 -1.22 22.44 17.18
C TYR A 47 -2.05 23.46 16.42
N TYR A 48 -2.57 23.06 15.27
CA TYR A 48 -3.54 23.86 14.55
C TYR A 48 -4.70 24.00 15.53
N ASP A 49 -4.90 25.22 16.01
CA ASP A 49 -6.13 25.60 16.70
C ASP A 49 -7.19 25.50 15.61
N TYR A 50 -7.85 24.35 15.53
CA TYR A 50 -9.01 24.16 14.67
C TYR A 50 -10.05 25.12 15.24
N ASP A 51 -10.17 26.29 14.61
CA ASP A 51 -11.22 27.24 14.93
C ASP A 51 -12.55 26.53 14.67
N ASP A 52 -13.47 26.54 15.64
CA ASP A 52 -14.75 25.82 15.56
C ASP A 52 -15.55 26.23 14.30
N GLU A 53 -15.31 27.44 13.76
CA GLU A 53 -15.88 27.93 12.51
C GLU A 53 -15.47 27.11 11.27
N GLU A 54 -14.26 26.55 11.22
CA GLU A 54 -13.77 25.77 10.07
C GLU A 54 -14.38 24.34 10.06
N GLU A 55 -14.73 23.81 11.23
CA GLU A 55 -15.39 22.50 11.37
C GLU A 55 -16.84 22.53 10.84
N GLU A 56 -17.57 23.64 11.02
CA GLU A 56 -18.93 23.81 10.50
C GLU A 56 -18.96 23.81 8.95
N GLU A 57 -17.98 24.45 8.30
CA GLU A 57 -17.88 24.48 6.84
C GLU A 57 -17.59 23.09 6.26
N LEU A 58 -16.65 22.35 6.87
CA LEU A 58 -16.29 20.99 6.47
C LEU A 58 -17.47 20.00 6.66
N SER A 59 -18.19 20.14 7.76
CA SER A 59 -19.40 19.34 8.05
C SER A 59 -20.49 19.55 7.00
N SER A 60 -20.70 20.79 6.56
CA SER A 60 -21.64 21.12 5.49
C SER A 60 -21.28 20.45 4.16
N ILE A 61 -19.99 20.43 3.81
CA ILE A 61 -19.48 19.78 2.59
C ILE A 61 -19.65 18.25 2.67
N MET A 62 -19.30 17.63 3.81
CA MET A 62 -19.42 16.17 3.99
C MET A 62 -20.87 15.69 4.09
N SER A 63 -21.75 16.47 4.72
CA SER A 63 -23.17 16.13 4.85
C SER A 63 -23.86 16.07 3.49
N ASN A 64 -23.42 16.88 2.52
CA ASN A 64 -23.96 16.90 1.16
C ASN A 64 -23.48 15.72 0.28
N THR A 65 -22.54 14.89 0.77
CA THR A 65 -22.05 13.70 0.07
C THR A 65 -22.49 12.40 0.76
N THR A 66 -23.57 12.43 1.54
CA THR A 66 -24.20 11.19 2.03
C THR A 66 -24.72 10.44 0.81
N TYR A 67 -23.88 9.56 0.27
CA TYR A 67 -24.32 8.50 -0.61
C TYR A 67 -25.32 7.67 0.20
N ASP A 68 -26.58 7.71 -0.22
CA ASP A 68 -27.62 6.81 0.26
C ASP A 68 -27.23 5.39 -0.17
N TYR A 69 -26.32 4.79 0.60
CA TYR A 69 -26.13 3.36 0.56
C TYR A 69 -27.39 2.79 1.21
N GLU A 70 -28.41 2.55 0.39
CA GLU A 70 -29.46 1.62 0.78
C GLU A 70 -28.74 0.36 1.26
N GLU A 71 -28.96 0.04 2.53
CA GLU A 71 -28.48 -1.17 3.18
C GLU A 71 -29.11 -2.34 2.44
N GLN A 72 -28.49 -2.73 1.33
CA GLN A 72 -28.78 -3.99 0.67
C GLN A 72 -28.40 -5.04 1.70
N GLU A 73 -29.42 -5.59 2.36
CA GLU A 73 -29.33 -6.75 3.23
C GLU A 73 -28.53 -7.81 2.44
N THR A 74 -27.25 -7.93 2.77
CA THR A 74 -26.39 -8.92 2.14
C THR A 74 -26.85 -10.25 2.69
N GLU A 75 -27.65 -10.97 1.90
CA GLU A 75 -28.09 -12.33 2.22
C GLU A 75 -26.82 -13.14 2.53
N GLU A 76 -26.70 -13.56 3.79
CA GLU A 76 -25.57 -14.33 4.30
C GLU A 76 -25.48 -15.62 3.48
N LEU A 77 -24.54 -15.67 2.54
CA LEU A 77 -24.24 -16.86 1.75
C LEU A 77 -23.65 -17.90 2.70
N ASP A 78 -24.51 -18.77 3.21
CA ASP A 78 -24.14 -19.94 3.99
C ASP A 78 -23.39 -20.93 3.10
N LEU A 79 -22.07 -20.76 3.03
CA LEU A 79 -21.14 -21.66 2.36
C LEU A 79 -20.69 -22.75 3.33
N GLU A 80 -21.62 -23.63 3.71
CA GLU A 80 -21.29 -24.88 4.40
C GLU A 80 -20.83 -25.94 3.39
N GLU A 81 -19.62 -26.50 3.64
CA GLU A 81 -18.96 -27.61 2.93
C GLU A 81 -19.52 -28.98 3.34
#